data_AF-A0A963I9G4-F1
#
_entry.id   AF-A0A963I9G4-F1
#
_cell.length_a   1.000
_cell.length_b   1.000
_cell.length_c   1.000
_cell.angle_alpha   90.00
_cell.angle_beta   90.00
_cell.angle_gamma   90.00
#
_symmetry.space_group_name_H-M   'P 1'
#
loop_
_entity.id
_entity.type
_entity.pdbx_description
1 polymer ?
#
loop_
_entity_poly.entity_id
_entity_poly.type
_entity_poly.pdbx_seq_one_letter_code
_entity_poly.pdbx_strand_id
1 'polypeptide(L)'
;RPAHPSGVRIVAALINPATRPERGNETVTVLNTGEADVDMRGWRIADIKGHQTLDGTLAHGDTLRIRLTGAVRLNNTRDTITLLDADGALVDQVSYEPRDLPREGRSMVF
;
A
#
# COMPACT_ATOMS: atom_id res chain seq x y z
N ARG A 1 -15.27 -8.20 1.83
CA ARG A 1 -14.90 -6.77 1.90
C ARG A 1 -15.81 -6.02 0.95
N PRO A 2 -16.40 -4.87 1.31
CA PRO A 2 -17.07 -4.02 0.33
C PRO A 2 -16.06 -3.68 -0.78
N ALA A 3 -16.46 -3.81 -2.03
CA ALA A 3 -15.62 -3.44 -3.16
C ALA A 3 -15.78 -1.94 -3.41
N HIS A 4 -14.69 -1.18 -3.27
CA HIS A 4 -14.67 0.21 -3.70
C HIS A 4 -14.81 0.26 -5.23
N PRO A 5 -15.61 1.20 -5.79
CA PRO A 5 -15.92 1.22 -7.23
C PRO A 5 -14.70 1.41 -8.15
N SER A 6 -13.59 1.93 -7.61
CA SER A 6 -12.35 2.08 -8.39
C SER A 6 -11.67 0.77 -8.78
N GLY A 7 -11.94 -0.34 -8.07
CA GLY A 7 -11.24 -1.62 -8.30
C GLY A 7 -9.75 -1.61 -7.91
N VAL A 8 -9.26 -0.59 -7.20
CA VAL A 8 -7.85 -0.55 -6.77
C VAL A 8 -7.66 -1.39 -5.51
N ARG A 9 -6.61 -2.23 -5.49
CA ARG A 9 -6.35 -3.21 -4.43
C ARG A 9 -4.90 -3.15 -3.96
N ILE A 10 -4.66 -3.40 -2.68
CA ILE A 10 -3.30 -3.62 -2.17
C ILE A 10 -2.93 -5.07 -2.45
N VAL A 11 -1.87 -5.31 -3.23
CA VAL A 11 -1.49 -6.66 -3.67
C VAL A 11 -0.16 -7.13 -3.09
N ALA A 12 0.72 -6.20 -2.69
CA ALA A 12 1.98 -6.57 -2.06
C ALA A 12 2.56 -5.46 -1.19
N ALA A 13 3.45 -5.84 -0.26
CA ALA A 13 4.25 -4.89 0.51
C ALA A 13 5.67 -5.42 0.75
N LEU A 14 6.69 -4.56 0.56
CA LEU A 14 8.05 -4.81 1.05
C LEU A 14 8.13 -4.25 2.47
N ILE A 15 7.88 -5.13 3.44
CA ILE A 15 7.79 -4.78 4.86
C ILE A 15 9.17 -4.72 5.53
N ASN A 16 10.06 -5.66 5.20
CA ASN A 16 11.42 -5.74 5.74
C ASN A 16 12.46 -5.61 4.61
N PRO A 17 12.82 -4.39 4.17
CA PRO A 17 13.81 -4.19 3.10
C PRO A 17 15.21 -4.65 3.51
N ALA A 18 15.96 -5.25 2.58
CA ALA A 18 17.37 -5.57 2.80
C ALA A 18 18.28 -4.32 2.80
N THR A 19 17.84 -3.23 2.16
CA THR A 19 18.59 -1.97 2.10
C THR A 19 18.57 -1.24 3.44
N ARG A 20 19.73 -0.73 3.87
CA ARG A 20 19.86 0.06 5.10
C ARG A 20 20.08 1.56 4.81
N PRO A 21 19.49 2.48 5.61
CA PRO A 21 18.51 2.19 6.68
C PRO A 21 17.18 1.66 6.11
N GLU A 22 16.47 0.81 6.86
CA GLU A 22 15.17 0.27 6.40
C GLU A 22 14.16 1.40 6.14
N ARG A 23 14.22 2.45 6.98
CA ARG A 23 13.37 3.63 6.86
C ARG A 23 13.49 4.25 5.48
N GLY A 24 12.33 4.45 4.86
CA GLY A 24 12.29 5.04 3.54
C GLY A 24 12.58 4.04 2.42
N ASN A 25 12.74 2.75 2.69
CA ASN A 25 12.89 1.71 1.66
C ASN A 25 11.73 0.70 1.64
N GLU A 26 10.78 0.85 2.56
CA GLU A 26 9.51 0.11 2.58
C GLU A 26 8.64 0.54 1.40
N THR A 27 7.89 -0.40 0.83
CA THR A 27 7.00 -0.11 -0.30
C THR A 27 5.68 -0.84 -0.19
N VAL A 28 4.60 -0.20 -0.66
CA VAL A 28 3.29 -0.82 -0.88
C VAL A 28 3.04 -0.88 -2.39
N THR A 29 2.53 -1.99 -2.89
CA THR A 29 2.15 -2.15 -4.30
C THR A 29 0.65 -2.27 -4.40
N VAL A 30 0.06 -1.41 -5.22
CA VAL A 30 -1.37 -1.43 -5.54
C VAL A 30 -1.59 -1.83 -6.98
N LEU A 31 -2.71 -2.48 -7.27
CA LEU A 31 -3.15 -2.89 -8.60
C LEU A 31 -4.51 -2.26 -8.89
N ASN A 32 -4.68 -1.67 -10.06
CA ASN A 32 -6.00 -1.28 -10.54
C ASN A 32 -6.64 -2.44 -11.32
N THR A 33 -7.61 -3.12 -10.70
CA THR A 33 -8.39 -4.18 -11.36
C THR A 33 -9.67 -3.67 -12.01
N GLY A 34 -9.90 -2.35 -12.00
CA GLY A 34 -11.02 -1.71 -12.66
C GLY A 34 -10.82 -1.59 -14.17
N GLU A 35 -11.83 -1.04 -14.84
CA GLU A 35 -11.87 -0.90 -16.30
C GLU A 35 -11.43 0.49 -16.79
N ALA A 36 -11.06 1.39 -15.88
CA ALA A 36 -10.66 2.76 -16.19
C ALA A 36 -9.45 3.20 -15.38
N ASP A 37 -8.71 4.17 -15.93
CA ASP A 37 -7.58 4.79 -15.25
C ASP A 37 -8.07 5.58 -14.02
N VAL A 38 -7.30 5.52 -12.94
CA VAL A 38 -7.63 6.15 -11.66
C VAL A 38 -6.67 7.31 -11.40
N ASP A 39 -7.24 8.49 -11.16
CA ASP A 39 -6.50 9.62 -10.63
C ASP A 39 -6.25 9.41 -9.12
N MET A 40 -4.97 9.27 -8.76
CA MET A 40 -4.53 8.98 -7.40
C MET A 40 -4.29 10.26 -6.59
N ARG A 41 -4.54 11.45 -7.17
CA ARG A 41 -4.40 12.74 -6.46
C ARG A 41 -5.23 12.78 -5.19
N GLY A 42 -4.56 13.02 -4.07
CA GLY A 42 -5.22 13.15 -2.77
C GLY A 42 -5.55 11.82 -2.10
N TRP A 43 -5.39 10.69 -2.79
CA TRP A 43 -5.48 9.36 -2.18
C TRP A 43 -4.39 9.19 -1.13
N ARG A 44 -4.56 8.24 -0.21
CA ARG A 44 -3.65 8.07 0.92
C ARG A 44 -3.37 6.60 1.19
N ILE A 45 -2.09 6.28 1.41
CA ILE A 45 -1.71 5.09 2.18
C ILE A 45 -1.66 5.50 3.65
N ALA A 46 -2.26 4.72 4.54
CA ALA A 46 -2.30 4.99 5.96
C ALA A 46 -2.01 3.74 6.81
N ASP A 47 -1.41 3.99 7.98
CA ASP A 47 -1.35 3.06 9.10
C ASP A 47 -2.02 3.71 10.33
N ILE A 48 -1.90 3.09 11.51
CA ILE A 48 -2.48 3.64 12.75
C ILE A 48 -1.80 4.94 13.22
N LYS A 49 -0.60 5.26 12.73
CA LYS A 49 0.26 6.37 13.19
C LYS A 49 0.20 7.58 12.26
N GLY A 50 -0.11 7.39 10.98
CA GLY A 50 -0.09 8.46 10.00
C GLY A 50 -0.52 8.02 8.61
N HIS A 51 -0.35 8.94 7.66
CA HIS A 51 -0.67 8.70 6.27
C HIS A 51 0.35 9.39 5.34
N GLN A 52 0.41 8.90 4.12
CA GLN A 52 1.15 9.48 3.01
C GLN A 52 0.18 9.72 1.86
N THR A 53 0.07 10.98 1.43
CA THR A 53 -0.71 11.37 0.26
C THR A 53 -0.04 10.89 -1.03
N LEU A 54 -0.86 10.49 -1.98
CA LEU A 54 -0.47 10.03 -3.30
C LEU A 54 -0.85 11.06 -4.37
N ASP A 55 -0.23 10.91 -5.52
CA ASP A 55 -0.44 11.71 -6.72
C ASP A 55 -0.18 10.80 -7.94
N GLY A 56 -0.51 11.28 -9.13
CA GLY A 56 -0.35 10.60 -10.41
C GLY A 56 -1.59 9.84 -10.84
N THR A 57 -1.42 9.01 -11.85
CA THR A 57 -2.48 8.21 -12.45
C THR A 57 -2.07 6.75 -12.42
N LEU A 58 -3.00 5.88 -12.05
CA LEU A 58 -2.86 4.44 -12.12
C LEU A 58 -3.73 3.90 -13.24
N ALA A 59 -3.11 3.54 -14.36
CA ALA A 59 -3.82 2.99 -15.50
C ALA A 59 -4.57 1.69 -15.14
N HIS A 60 -5.64 1.40 -15.86
CA HIS A 60 -6.36 0.13 -15.73
C HIS A 60 -5.42 -1.05 -16.02
N GLY A 61 -5.50 -2.10 -15.19
CA GLY A 61 -4.65 -3.29 -15.30
C GLY A 61 -3.21 -3.12 -14.79
N ASP A 62 -2.78 -1.89 -14.47
CA ASP A 62 -1.43 -1.60 -14.04
C ASP A 62 -1.25 -1.64 -12.53
N THR A 63 0.02 -1.78 -12.12
CA THR A 63 0.44 -1.67 -10.73
C THR A 63 1.24 -0.41 -10.46
N LEU A 64 1.05 0.19 -9.29
CA LEU A 64 1.90 1.25 -8.77
C LEU A 64 2.64 0.78 -7.52
N ARG A 65 3.97 0.85 -7.55
CA ARG A 65 4.81 0.62 -6.37
C ARG A 65 5.12 1.94 -5.67
N ILE A 66 4.50 2.12 -4.51
CA ILE A 66 4.59 3.32 -3.68
C ILE A 66 5.71 3.12 -2.67
N ARG A 67 6.72 4.00 -2.71
CA ARG A 67 7.78 4.08 -1.71
C ARG A 67 7.29 4.91 -0.52
N LEU A 68 7.42 4.38 0.69
CA LEU A 68 6.99 5.07 1.91
C LEU A 68 8.09 6.06 2.35
N THR A 69 7.70 7.30 2.67
CA THR A 69 8.63 8.37 3.06
C THR A 69 8.88 8.44 4.57
N GLY A 70 8.27 7.52 5.34
CA GLY A 70 8.44 7.38 6.78
C GLY A 70 7.30 7.95 7.64
N ALA A 71 6.32 8.63 7.03
CA ALA A 71 5.06 9.03 7.64
C ALA A 71 4.15 7.82 7.93
N VAL A 72 4.26 6.79 7.09
CA VAL A 72 3.71 5.45 7.28
C VAL A 72 4.89 4.49 7.47
N ARG A 73 4.78 3.56 8.43
CA ARG A 73 5.84 2.60 8.77
C ARG A 73 5.25 1.22 8.94
N LEU A 74 5.78 0.25 8.21
CA LEU A 74 5.36 -1.12 8.25
C LEU A 74 6.12 -1.84 9.37
N ASN A 75 5.43 -2.25 10.43
CA ASN A 75 6.08 -2.95 11.52
C ASN A 75 6.39 -4.41 11.15
N ASN A 76 7.63 -4.88 11.31
CA ASN A 76 8.09 -6.26 11.10
C ASN A 76 7.48 -7.31 12.08
N THR A 77 6.31 -7.06 12.65
CA THR A 77 5.61 -7.99 13.54
C THR A 77 4.15 -8.09 13.12
N ARG A 78 3.38 -7.02 13.28
CA ARG A 78 2.00 -6.95 12.80
C ARG A 78 1.66 -5.54 12.40
N ASP A 79 0.86 -5.39 11.36
CA ASP A 79 0.34 -4.08 10.98
C ASP A 79 -0.89 -4.19 10.09
N THR A 80 -1.52 -3.04 9.87
CA THR A 80 -2.61 -2.87 8.92
C THR A 80 -2.29 -1.74 7.96
N ILE A 81 -2.28 -2.05 6.67
CA ILE A 81 -2.10 -1.09 5.58
C ILE A 81 -3.47 -0.74 5.04
N THR A 82 -3.78 0.55 5.03
CA THR A 82 -5.07 1.08 4.55
C THR A 82 -4.83 1.95 3.32
N LEU A 83 -5.62 1.74 2.27
CA LEU A 83 -5.70 2.62 1.11
C LEU A 83 -7.02 3.39 1.18
N LEU A 84 -6.92 4.71 1.14
CA LEU A 84 -8.05 5.63 1.15
C LEU A 84 -8.06 6.45 -0.15
N ASP A 85 -9.24 6.78 -0.64
CA ASP A 85 -9.39 7.71 -1.75
C ASP A 85 -9.21 9.18 -1.32
N ALA A 86 -9.41 10.10 -2.25
CA ALA A 86 -9.29 11.54 -2.02
C ALA A 86 -10.26 12.06 -0.94
N ASP A 87 -11.48 11.52 -0.91
CA ASP A 87 -12.53 11.87 0.06
C ASP A 87 -12.33 11.19 1.42
N GLY A 88 -11.38 10.26 1.51
CA GLY A 88 -11.09 9.50 2.73
C GLY A 88 -11.94 8.24 2.87
N ALA A 89 -12.64 7.82 1.83
CA ALA A 89 -13.36 6.55 1.80
C ALA A 89 -12.37 5.39 1.72
N LEU A 90 -12.73 4.27 2.36
CA LEU A 90 -11.92 3.07 2.37
C LEU A 90 -11.93 2.39 0.98
N VAL A 91 -10.76 2.26 0.37
CA VAL A 91 -10.58 1.57 -0.91
C VAL A 91 -10.23 0.10 -0.70
N ASP A 92 -9.15 -0.16 0.05
CA ASP A 92 -8.76 -1.51 0.45
C ASP A 92 -8.00 -1.46 1.78
N GLN A 93 -7.96 -2.60 2.48
CA GLN A 93 -7.23 -2.76 3.71
C GLN A 93 -6.72 -4.18 3.84
N VAL A 94 -5.43 -4.31 4.14
CA VAL A 94 -4.78 -5.60 4.38
C VAL A 94 -4.06 -5.56 5.72
N SER A 95 -4.04 -6.70 6.39
CA SER A 95 -3.30 -6.88 7.64
C SER A 95 -2.38 -8.07 7.50
N TYR A 96 -1.30 -8.06 8.25
CA TYR A 96 -0.35 -9.17 8.32
C TYR A 96 0.18 -9.35 9.74
N GLU A 97 0.71 -10.53 9.99
CA GLU A 97 1.29 -10.94 11.27
C GLU A 97 2.62 -11.69 11.03
N PRO A 98 3.41 -12.04 12.08
CA PRO A 98 4.78 -12.46 11.88
C PRO A 98 4.93 -13.72 11.03
N ARG A 99 3.93 -14.61 11.05
CA ARG A 99 3.94 -15.86 10.29
C ARG A 99 3.79 -15.66 8.78
N ASP A 100 3.28 -14.52 8.35
CA ASP A 100 3.09 -14.21 6.93
C ASP A 100 4.31 -13.50 6.32
N LEU A 101 5.19 -12.97 7.19
CA LEU A 101 6.33 -12.17 6.75
C LEU A 101 7.31 -13.03 5.94
N PRO A 102 7.62 -12.62 4.71
CA PRO A 102 8.64 -13.31 3.94
C PRO A 102 10.02 -13.00 4.51
N ARG A 103 11.04 -13.68 3.96
CA ARG A 103 12.43 -13.33 4.24
C ARG A 103 12.71 -11.86 3.88
N GLU A 104 13.63 -11.27 4.60
CA GLU A 104 14.14 -9.91 4.35
C GLU A 104 14.44 -9.69 2.85
N GLY A 105 14.10 -8.49 2.36
CA GLY A 105 14.26 -8.09 0.97
C GLY A 105 13.19 -8.62 0.02
N ARG A 106 12.23 -9.43 0.49
CA ARG A 106 11.12 -9.93 -0.33
C ARG A 106 9.82 -9.24 0.02
N SER A 107 9.00 -9.02 -1.01
CA SER A 107 7.63 -8.55 -0.82
C SER A 107 6.72 -9.66 -0.34
N MET A 108 5.86 -9.34 0.62
CA MET A 108 4.69 -10.13 0.98
C MET A 108 3.61 -9.88 -0.06
N VAL A 109 2.84 -10.91 -0.41
CA VAL A 109 1.66 -10.83 -1.27
C VAL A 109 0.41 -11.01 -0.41
N PHE A 110 -0.68 -10.32 -0.75
CA PHE A 110 -1.95 -10.34 -0.02
C PHE A 110 -3.07 -11.05 -0.78
#